data_AF-A0A251XUV5-F1
#
_entry.id   AF-A0A251XUV5-F1
#
_cell.length_a   1.000
_cell.length_b   1.000
_cell.length_c   1.000
_cell.angle_alpha   90.00
_cell.angle_beta   90.00
_cell.angle_gamma   90.00
#
_symmetry.space_group_name_H-M   'P 1'
#
loop_
_entity.id
_entity.type
_entity.pdbx_description
1 polymer ?
#
loop_
_entity_poly.entity_id
_entity_poly.type
_entity_poly.pdbx_seq_one_letter_code
_entity_poly.pdbx_strand_id
1 'polypeptide(L)'
;MTTADGGAAAVAPPFGARLARAFRERGHLCVGIDPHRSLLDAWGLDDDARGLEEFGLRVVEATAGRAGIVKPQVAFFERHGSAGYAALERVLAAARDAGLLVIADAKRGDIGSTVDAYGAAWLAPDSPLRADAVTLTAYTGVGSLDGVRAAADAWGAGVFVLAATSNPEARDLQRAVLPSAPGDAPPPPPARARWPGASRTRPSPPTAPGTTRPATRAPSGSSSAPPSTRPTRGSTSPA
;
A
#
# COMPACT_ATOMS: atom_id res chain seq x y z
N MET A 1 7.11 -21.39 49.49
CA MET A 1 6.46 -21.95 48.28
C MET A 1 5.44 -20.91 47.83
N THR A 2 5.93 -19.93 47.07
CA THR A 2 5.12 -18.80 46.59
C THR A 2 4.60 -19.19 45.22
N THR A 3 3.29 -19.38 45.10
CA THR A 3 2.63 -19.64 43.83
C THR A 3 2.77 -18.41 42.95
N ALA A 4 3.46 -18.55 41.82
CA ALA A 4 3.49 -17.56 40.76
C ALA A 4 2.09 -17.45 40.17
N ASP A 5 1.47 -16.29 40.36
CA ASP A 5 0.21 -15.95 39.72
C ASP A 5 0.52 -15.78 38.22
N GLY A 6 0.12 -16.76 37.43
CA GLY A 6 0.26 -16.76 35.98
C GLY A 6 -0.65 -15.69 35.40
N GLY A 7 -0.18 -14.45 35.37
CA GLY A 7 -0.85 -13.35 34.70
C GLY A 7 -1.01 -13.70 33.22
N ALA A 8 -2.20 -14.16 32.83
CA ALA A 8 -2.58 -14.24 31.43
C ALA A 8 -2.41 -12.84 30.85
N ALA A 9 -1.43 -12.66 29.96
CA ALA A 9 -1.18 -11.39 29.30
C ALA A 9 -2.50 -10.91 28.69
N ALA A 10 -2.94 -9.71 29.07
CA ALA A 10 -4.19 -9.15 28.58
C ALA A 10 -4.17 -9.16 27.05
N VAL A 11 -5.15 -9.84 26.44
CA VAL A 11 -5.32 -9.88 24.99
C VAL A 11 -5.44 -8.43 24.51
N ALA A 12 -4.57 -8.03 23.58
CA ALA A 12 -4.60 -6.69 23.02
C ALA A 12 -6.01 -6.41 22.46
N PRO A 13 -6.53 -5.16 22.57
CA PRO A 13 -7.82 -4.83 21.99
C PRO A 13 -7.88 -5.21 20.49
N PRO A 14 -9.03 -5.65 19.97
CA PRO A 14 -9.15 -6.04 18.57
C PRO A 14 -8.65 -4.95 17.62
N PHE A 15 -8.02 -5.34 16.51
CA PHE A 15 -7.43 -4.41 15.54
C PHE A 15 -8.40 -3.31 15.11
N GLY A 16 -9.68 -3.65 14.86
CA GLY A 16 -10.70 -2.65 14.48
C GLY A 16 -10.88 -1.53 15.52
N ALA A 17 -10.81 -1.85 16.82
CA ALA A 17 -10.91 -0.86 17.89
C ALA A 17 -9.66 0.02 17.97
N ARG A 18 -8.47 -0.58 17.79
CA ARG A 18 -7.19 0.14 17.74
C ARG A 18 -7.11 1.05 16.52
N LEU A 19 -7.56 0.59 15.36
CA LEU A 19 -7.66 1.36 14.12
C LEU A 19 -8.62 2.55 14.27
N ALA A 20 -9.80 2.32 14.83
CA ALA A 20 -10.76 3.40 15.11
C ALA A 20 -10.17 4.46 16.06
N ARG A 21 -9.36 4.04 17.03
CA ARG A 21 -8.61 4.97 17.90
C ARG A 21 -7.57 5.77 17.11
N ALA A 22 -6.75 5.10 16.30
CA ALA A 22 -5.75 5.76 15.46
C ALA A 22 -6.39 6.82 14.53
N PHE A 23 -7.55 6.49 13.95
CA PHE A 23 -8.33 7.43 13.13
C PHE A 23 -8.81 8.64 13.91
N ARG A 24 -9.34 8.48 15.13
CA ARG A 24 -9.77 9.60 15.97
C ARG A 24 -8.61 10.49 16.41
N GLU A 25 -7.46 9.91 16.74
CA GLU A 25 -6.33 10.63 17.32
C GLU A 25 -5.39 11.24 16.27
N ARG A 26 -5.23 10.59 15.11
CA ARG A 26 -4.22 10.93 14.10
C ARG A 26 -4.77 11.09 12.67
N GLY A 27 -6.08 10.93 12.48
CA GLY A 27 -6.72 11.03 11.17
C GLY A 27 -6.58 9.80 10.28
N HIS A 28 -7.12 9.88 9.06
CA HIS A 28 -7.17 8.76 8.11
C HIS A 28 -5.98 8.73 7.15
N LEU A 29 -4.76 8.89 7.70
CA LEU A 29 -3.53 8.78 6.94
C LEU A 29 -2.82 7.46 7.27
N CYS A 30 -2.51 6.69 6.23
CA CYS A 30 -1.67 5.51 6.28
C CYS A 30 -0.44 5.77 5.40
N VAL A 31 0.73 5.83 6.02
CA VAL A 31 1.99 6.18 5.34
C VAL A 31 2.63 4.92 4.77
N GLY A 32 2.91 4.90 3.47
CA GLY A 32 3.64 3.79 2.84
C GLY A 32 5.12 3.78 3.21
N ILE A 33 5.67 2.61 3.49
CA ILE A 33 7.13 2.41 3.59
C ILE A 33 7.55 1.59 2.38
N ASP A 34 7.84 2.30 1.30
CA ASP A 34 7.98 1.73 -0.04
C ASP A 34 9.37 2.07 -0.63
N PRO A 35 10.47 1.46 -0.14
CA PRO A 35 11.85 1.78 -0.53
C PRO A 35 12.22 1.22 -1.91
N HIS A 36 11.47 1.65 -2.94
CA HIS A 36 11.78 1.38 -4.32
C HIS A 36 12.99 2.22 -4.76
N ARG A 37 13.75 1.71 -5.72
CA ARG A 37 15.04 2.26 -6.14
C ARG A 37 15.04 3.78 -6.34
N SER A 38 14.06 4.35 -7.04
CA SER A 38 14.03 5.81 -7.29
C SER A 38 13.85 6.66 -6.04
N LEU A 39 13.18 6.16 -4.99
CA LEU A 39 13.10 6.87 -3.71
C LEU A 39 14.41 6.77 -2.92
N LEU A 40 15.06 5.60 -2.94
CA LEU A 40 16.37 5.43 -2.32
C LEU A 40 17.38 6.39 -2.97
N ASP A 41 17.45 6.41 -4.29
CA ASP A 41 18.31 7.31 -5.06
C ASP A 41 18.02 8.79 -4.73
N ALA A 42 16.73 9.18 -4.69
CA ALA A 42 16.32 10.55 -4.36
C ALA A 42 16.67 10.96 -2.92
N TRP A 43 16.81 9.99 -2.01
CA TRP A 43 17.17 10.22 -0.61
C TRP A 43 18.68 10.07 -0.35
N GLY A 44 19.46 9.77 -1.40
CA GLY A 44 20.89 9.52 -1.30
C GLY A 44 21.22 8.25 -0.50
N LEU A 45 20.36 7.23 -0.61
CA LEU A 45 20.53 5.93 0.03
C LEU A 45 20.91 4.87 -1.02
N ASP A 46 21.79 3.96 -0.63
CA ASP A 46 22.18 2.84 -1.49
C ASP A 46 21.01 1.88 -1.71
N ASP A 47 20.95 1.26 -2.89
CA ASP A 47 19.97 0.20 -3.16
C ASP A 47 20.43 -1.15 -2.61
N ASP A 48 20.47 -1.26 -1.28
CA ASP A 48 20.80 -2.46 -0.52
C ASP A 48 19.99 -2.57 0.78
N ALA A 49 20.21 -3.63 1.57
CA ALA A 49 19.50 -3.86 2.82
C ALA A 49 19.65 -2.72 3.85
N ARG A 50 20.80 -2.03 3.88
CA ARG A 50 21.03 -0.91 4.81
C ARG A 50 20.25 0.31 4.36
N GLY A 51 20.21 0.60 3.06
CA GLY A 51 19.41 1.67 2.51
C GLY A 51 17.91 1.47 2.72
N LEU A 52 17.40 0.24 2.57
CA LEU A 52 16.01 -0.10 2.88
C LEU A 52 15.67 0.18 4.36
N GLU A 53 16.54 -0.25 5.27
CA GLU A 53 16.37 -0.05 6.71
C GLU A 53 16.38 1.42 7.07
N GLU A 54 17.41 2.15 6.63
CA GLU A 54 17.55 3.59 6.89
C GLU A 54 16.34 4.36 6.35
N PHE A 55 15.89 4.05 5.14
CA PHE A 55 14.66 4.62 4.58
C PHE A 55 13.46 4.35 5.49
N GLY A 56 13.27 3.08 5.88
CA GLY A 56 12.13 2.68 6.71
C GLY A 56 12.13 3.35 8.08
N LEU A 57 13.28 3.40 8.76
CA LEU A 57 13.44 4.04 10.06
C LEU A 57 13.17 5.55 10.00
N ARG A 58 13.66 6.25 8.97
CA ARG A 58 13.36 7.67 8.75
C ARG A 58 11.87 7.92 8.51
N VAL A 59 11.19 7.04 7.77
CA VAL A 59 9.73 7.15 7.58
C VAL A 59 8.99 6.92 8.90
N VAL A 60 9.40 5.94 9.71
CA VAL A 60 8.82 5.69 11.04
C VAL A 60 8.98 6.92 11.93
N GLU A 61 10.19 7.46 12.05
CA GLU A 61 10.48 8.66 12.84
C GLU A 61 9.63 9.86 12.38
N ALA A 62 9.59 10.12 11.07
CA ALA A 62 8.81 11.22 10.53
C ALA A 62 7.29 11.05 10.70
N THR A 63 6.82 9.81 10.83
CA THR A 63 5.40 9.46 10.99
C THR A 63 4.94 9.50 12.44
N ALA A 64 5.83 9.14 13.38
CA ALA A 64 5.54 9.08 14.80
C ALA A 64 4.93 10.40 15.32
N GLY A 65 3.80 10.29 16.02
CA GLY A 65 3.04 11.43 16.52
C GLY A 65 2.26 12.24 15.48
N ARG A 66 2.42 11.97 14.17
CA ARG A 66 1.74 12.71 13.08
C ARG A 66 0.67 11.90 12.35
N ALA A 67 0.93 10.61 12.11
CA ALA A 67 -0.08 9.66 11.66
C ALA A 67 -0.09 8.43 12.58
N GLY A 68 -1.15 7.62 12.49
CA GLY A 68 -1.30 6.45 13.36
C GLY A 68 -0.92 5.13 12.71
N ILE A 69 -0.61 5.12 11.40
CA ILE A 69 -0.54 3.90 10.60
C ILE A 69 0.60 3.99 9.60
N VAL A 70 1.41 2.93 9.53
CA VAL A 70 2.38 2.68 8.45
C VAL A 70 2.04 1.39 7.72
N LYS A 71 2.38 1.35 6.43
CA LYS A 71 2.12 0.19 5.57
C LYS A 71 3.34 -0.14 4.70
N PRO A 72 4.31 -0.90 5.22
CA PRO A 72 5.44 -1.36 4.42
C PRO A 72 5.01 -2.29 3.28
N GLN A 73 5.49 -2.02 2.07
CA GLN A 73 5.36 -2.93 0.94
C GLN A 73 6.51 -3.95 0.95
N VAL A 74 6.16 -5.18 1.32
CA VAL A 74 7.11 -6.27 1.59
C VAL A 74 7.97 -6.61 0.37
N ALA A 75 7.44 -6.51 -0.85
CA ALA A 75 8.17 -6.80 -2.08
C ALA A 75 9.47 -5.99 -2.24
N PHE A 76 9.51 -4.74 -1.74
CA PHE A 76 10.72 -3.91 -1.84
C PHE A 76 11.83 -4.35 -0.91
N PHE A 77 11.48 -5.06 0.17
CA PHE A 77 12.43 -5.71 1.07
C PHE A 77 12.79 -7.11 0.55
N GLU A 78 11.82 -7.88 0.09
CA GLU A 78 11.99 -9.25 -0.45
C GLU A 78 13.04 -9.35 -1.56
N ARG A 79 13.11 -8.35 -2.44
CA ARG A 79 14.07 -8.34 -3.56
C ARG A 79 15.54 -8.36 -3.12
N HIS A 80 15.80 -8.08 -1.84
CA HIS A 80 17.13 -8.12 -1.20
C HIS A 80 17.33 -9.36 -0.32
N GLY A 81 16.47 -10.37 -0.48
CA GLY A 81 16.57 -11.67 0.19
C GLY A 81 16.47 -11.57 1.71
N SER A 82 17.21 -12.44 2.40
CA SER A 82 17.20 -12.51 3.87
C SER A 82 17.68 -11.22 4.53
N ALA A 83 18.64 -10.52 3.93
CA ALA A 83 19.13 -9.24 4.44
C ALA A 83 18.04 -8.15 4.37
N GLY A 84 17.24 -8.15 3.29
CA GLY A 84 16.07 -7.27 3.16
C GLY A 84 14.98 -7.60 4.19
N TYR A 85 14.72 -8.88 4.45
CA TYR A 85 13.81 -9.28 5.53
C TYR A 85 14.31 -8.86 6.92
N ALA A 86 15.60 -9.01 7.20
CA ALA A 86 16.17 -8.56 8.47
C ALA A 86 16.04 -7.03 8.65
N ALA A 87 16.18 -6.26 7.56
CA ALA A 87 15.90 -4.83 7.56
C ALA A 87 14.41 -4.55 7.85
N LEU A 88 13.51 -5.28 7.20
CA LEU A 88 12.06 -5.17 7.45
C LEU A 88 11.73 -5.45 8.92
N GLU A 89 12.24 -6.53 9.51
CA GLU A 89 12.03 -6.88 10.92
C GLU A 89 12.38 -5.72 11.87
N ARG A 90 13.50 -5.04 11.64
CA ARG A 90 13.93 -3.87 12.40
C ARG A 90 13.01 -2.66 12.21
N VAL A 91 12.58 -2.39 10.96
CA VAL A 91 11.62 -1.33 10.66
C VAL A 91 10.25 -1.60 11.33
N LEU A 92 9.79 -2.85 11.30
CA LEU A 92 8.53 -3.24 11.95
C LEU A 92 8.62 -3.09 13.47
N ALA A 93 9.74 -3.50 14.08
CA ALA A 93 9.98 -3.30 15.51
C ALA A 93 9.96 -1.82 15.89
N ALA A 94 10.70 -0.98 15.17
CA ALA A 94 10.73 0.46 15.41
C ALA A 94 9.35 1.11 15.26
N ALA A 95 8.54 0.69 14.27
CA ALA A 95 7.19 1.20 14.08
C ALA A 95 6.27 0.86 15.26
N ARG A 96 6.35 -0.37 15.78
CA ARG A 96 5.58 -0.80 16.96
C ARG A 96 6.02 -0.05 18.22
N ASP A 97 7.33 0.13 18.42
CA ASP A 97 7.88 0.88 19.56
C ASP A 97 7.48 2.36 19.51
N ALA A 98 7.33 2.93 18.31
CA ALA A 98 6.81 4.27 18.09
C ALA A 98 5.27 4.39 18.27
N GLY A 99 4.59 3.29 18.61
CA GLY A 99 3.13 3.26 18.82
C GLY A 99 2.30 3.35 17.54
N LEU A 100 2.90 3.03 16.37
CA LEU A 100 2.20 3.02 15.09
C LEU A 100 1.54 1.66 14.86
N LEU A 101 0.35 1.67 14.24
CA LEU A 101 -0.23 0.47 13.68
C LEU A 101 0.50 0.09 12.38
N VAL A 102 0.92 -1.16 12.28
CA VAL A 102 1.64 -1.70 11.13
C VAL A 102 0.69 -2.55 10.29
N ILE A 103 0.57 -2.21 9.01
CA ILE A 103 -0.12 -3.05 8.01
C ILE A 103 0.93 -3.64 7.05
N ALA A 104 1.21 -4.93 7.15
CA ALA A 104 2.11 -5.61 6.21
C ALA A 104 1.42 -5.78 4.85
N ASP A 105 1.92 -5.08 3.83
CA ASP A 105 1.38 -5.17 2.48
C ASP A 105 2.03 -6.31 1.68
N ALA A 106 1.77 -7.56 2.12
CA ALA A 106 2.35 -8.79 1.60
C ALA A 106 1.50 -9.53 0.53
N LYS A 107 0.20 -9.24 0.45
CA LYS A 107 -0.78 -9.81 -0.50
C LYS A 107 -0.73 -11.35 -0.60
N ARG A 108 -0.52 -12.05 0.52
CA ARG A 108 -0.40 -13.51 0.54
C ARG A 108 -1.73 -14.20 0.29
N GLY A 109 -1.70 -15.39 -0.29
CA GLY A 109 -2.89 -16.23 -0.47
C GLY A 109 -2.47 -17.62 -0.90
N ASP A 110 -3.08 -18.62 -0.27
CA ASP A 110 -2.84 -20.04 -0.49
C ASP A 110 -4.02 -20.82 0.13
N ILE A 111 -3.86 -22.14 0.29
CA ILE A 111 -4.85 -23.04 0.89
C ILE A 111 -4.28 -23.79 2.10
N GLY A 112 -5.18 -24.17 3.01
CA GLY A 112 -4.87 -25.04 4.16
C GLY A 112 -3.69 -24.55 5.00
N SER A 113 -2.81 -25.48 5.38
CA SER A 113 -1.68 -25.19 6.27
C SER A 113 -0.70 -24.16 5.71
N THR A 114 -0.63 -23.96 4.39
CA THR A 114 0.29 -22.97 3.79
C THR A 114 -0.17 -21.55 4.10
N VAL A 115 -1.46 -21.25 3.96
CA VAL A 115 -1.96 -19.91 4.27
C VAL A 115 -1.98 -19.66 5.78
N ASP A 116 -2.18 -20.71 6.57
CA ASP A 116 -2.01 -20.64 8.03
C ASP A 116 -0.56 -20.29 8.42
N ALA A 117 0.43 -20.84 7.72
CA ALA A 117 1.84 -20.47 7.92
C ALA A 117 2.11 -19.00 7.57
N TYR A 118 1.49 -18.45 6.52
CA TYR A 118 1.53 -17.00 6.26
C TYR A 118 0.87 -16.21 7.39
N GLY A 119 -0.27 -16.66 7.91
CA GLY A 119 -0.94 -16.06 9.06
C GLY A 119 -0.03 -16.01 10.28
N ALA A 120 0.62 -17.12 10.62
CA ALA A 120 1.58 -17.19 11.72
C ALA A 120 2.78 -16.26 11.48
N ALA A 121 3.37 -16.28 10.28
CA ALA A 121 4.50 -15.41 9.95
C ALA A 121 4.16 -13.92 10.13
N TRP A 122 2.97 -13.47 9.72
CA TRP A 122 2.65 -12.04 9.77
C TRP A 122 1.92 -11.58 11.03
N LEU A 123 1.26 -12.47 11.78
CA LEU A 123 0.35 -12.07 12.86
C LEU A 123 0.72 -12.67 14.23
N ALA A 124 1.54 -13.73 14.29
CA ALA A 124 1.87 -14.37 15.56
C ALA A 124 2.62 -13.39 16.49
N PRO A 125 2.30 -13.35 17.80
CA PRO A 125 2.91 -12.43 18.75
C PRO A 125 4.44 -12.48 18.83
N ASP A 126 5.01 -13.66 18.61
CA ASP A 126 6.44 -13.98 18.69
C ASP A 126 7.16 -13.93 17.34
N SER A 127 6.43 -13.70 16.24
CA SER A 127 7.05 -13.58 14.92
C SER A 127 7.88 -12.29 14.81
N PRO A 128 9.10 -12.34 14.24
CA PRO A 128 9.87 -11.13 13.97
C PRO A 128 9.18 -10.23 12.92
N LEU A 129 8.33 -10.82 12.08
CA LEU A 129 7.53 -10.13 11.05
C LEU A 129 6.14 -9.69 11.53
N ARG A 130 5.84 -9.83 12.83
CA ARG A 130 4.54 -9.48 13.40
C ARG A 130 4.07 -8.07 12.99
N ALA A 131 2.91 -8.00 12.35
CA ALA A 131 2.19 -6.78 12.04
C ALA A 131 0.84 -6.73 12.78
N ASP A 132 0.22 -5.57 12.82
CA ASP A 132 -1.13 -5.41 13.37
C ASP A 132 -2.20 -5.87 12.39
N ALA A 133 -1.90 -5.83 11.09
CA ALA A 133 -2.68 -6.45 10.05
C ALA A 133 -1.82 -6.86 8.85
N VAL A 134 -2.33 -7.79 8.04
CA VAL A 134 -1.70 -8.22 6.78
C VAL A 134 -2.68 -8.15 5.62
N THR A 135 -2.19 -7.82 4.43
CA THR A 135 -2.98 -7.90 3.19
C THR A 135 -2.97 -9.31 2.61
N LEU A 136 -4.14 -9.77 2.15
CA LEU A 136 -4.34 -11.12 1.63
C LEU A 136 -5.07 -11.09 0.27
N THR A 137 -4.83 -12.09 -0.56
CA THR A 137 -5.63 -12.39 -1.75
C THR A 137 -6.50 -13.62 -1.50
N ALA A 138 -7.74 -13.58 -1.99
CA ALA A 138 -8.73 -14.65 -1.83
C ALA A 138 -9.07 -15.33 -3.17
N TYR A 139 -8.13 -15.36 -4.12
CA TYR A 139 -8.35 -15.98 -5.43
C TYR A 139 -8.69 -17.47 -5.34
N THR A 140 -8.14 -18.16 -4.33
CA THR A 140 -8.42 -19.57 -4.01
C THR A 140 -9.76 -19.78 -3.26
N GLY A 141 -10.55 -18.72 -3.10
CA GLY A 141 -11.80 -18.70 -2.36
C GLY A 141 -11.64 -18.06 -0.97
N VAL A 142 -12.64 -17.27 -0.55
CA VAL A 142 -12.60 -16.55 0.74
C VAL A 142 -12.48 -17.51 1.93
N GLY A 143 -13.14 -18.67 1.86
CA GLY A 143 -13.06 -19.70 2.90
C GLY A 143 -11.66 -20.29 3.09
N SER A 144 -10.75 -20.17 2.11
CA SER A 144 -9.36 -20.61 2.31
C SER A 144 -8.64 -19.77 3.36
N LEU A 145 -9.15 -18.58 3.70
CA LEU A 145 -8.56 -17.67 4.68
C LEU A 145 -9.11 -17.86 6.10
N ASP A 146 -10.00 -18.83 6.35
CA ASP A 146 -10.66 -19.01 7.65
C ASP A 146 -9.68 -19.23 8.80
N GLY A 147 -8.61 -20.01 8.58
CA GLY A 147 -7.57 -20.24 9.58
C GLY A 147 -6.79 -18.96 9.94
N VAL A 148 -6.41 -18.17 8.93
CA VAL A 148 -5.76 -16.86 9.14
C VAL A 148 -6.71 -15.86 9.82
N ARG A 149 -8.00 -15.87 9.49
CA ARG A 149 -9.00 -15.02 10.17
C ARG A 149 -9.12 -15.38 11.65
N ALA A 150 -9.23 -16.67 11.96
CA ALA A 150 -9.30 -17.15 13.34
C ALA A 150 -8.03 -16.79 14.12
N ALA A 151 -6.85 -16.91 13.53
CA ALA A 151 -5.59 -16.50 14.14
C ALA A 151 -5.54 -14.97 14.37
N ALA A 152 -5.98 -14.17 13.41
CA ALA A 152 -6.08 -12.71 13.55
C ALA A 152 -7.00 -12.32 14.71
N ASP A 153 -8.17 -12.94 14.82
CA ASP A 153 -9.12 -12.70 15.91
C ASP A 153 -8.50 -13.07 17.27
N ALA A 154 -7.83 -14.24 17.35
CA ALA A 154 -7.18 -14.70 18.58
C ALA A 154 -6.06 -13.78 19.07
N TRP A 155 -5.33 -13.13 18.14
CA TRP A 155 -4.21 -12.24 18.47
C TRP A 155 -4.58 -10.76 18.47
N GLY A 156 -5.86 -10.43 18.28
CA GLY A 156 -6.33 -9.04 18.18
C GLY A 156 -5.76 -8.29 16.97
N ALA A 157 -5.33 -9.02 15.93
CA ALA A 157 -4.81 -8.51 14.67
C ALA A 157 -5.94 -8.34 13.64
N GLY A 158 -5.58 -7.90 12.42
CA GLY A 158 -6.51 -7.68 11.32
C GLY A 158 -6.03 -8.28 10.00
N VAL A 159 -6.95 -8.36 9.05
CA VAL A 159 -6.63 -8.73 7.67
C VAL A 159 -7.29 -7.76 6.69
N PHE A 160 -6.60 -7.45 5.61
CA PHE A 160 -7.14 -6.68 4.49
C PHE A 160 -7.18 -7.57 3.24
N VAL A 161 -8.36 -8.10 2.92
CA VAL A 161 -8.54 -8.93 1.72
C VAL A 161 -8.71 -8.04 0.51
N LEU A 162 -7.93 -8.29 -0.55
CA LEU A 162 -8.06 -7.59 -1.83
C LEU A 162 -9.48 -7.79 -2.39
N ALA A 163 -10.18 -6.68 -2.60
CA ALA A 163 -11.53 -6.66 -3.15
C ALA A 163 -11.61 -5.89 -4.47
N ALA A 164 -11.12 -4.64 -4.47
CA ALA A 164 -11.08 -3.79 -5.65
C ALA A 164 -9.75 -3.05 -5.74
N THR A 165 -9.02 -3.22 -6.84
CA THR A 165 -7.78 -2.51 -7.14
C THR A 165 -7.97 -1.62 -8.37
N SER A 166 -7.19 -0.54 -8.44
CA SER A 166 -7.38 0.52 -9.45
C SER A 166 -6.64 0.26 -10.77
N ASN A 167 -5.81 -0.78 -10.85
CA ASN A 167 -5.06 -1.09 -12.05
C ASN A 167 -6.01 -1.54 -13.20
N PRO A 168 -5.68 -1.25 -14.47
CA PRO A 168 -6.57 -1.51 -15.60
C PRO A 168 -7.03 -2.97 -15.71
N GLU A 169 -6.12 -3.91 -15.46
CA GLU A 169 -6.28 -5.36 -15.64
C GLU A 169 -7.22 -5.97 -14.59
N ALA A 170 -7.43 -5.28 -13.47
CA ALA A 170 -8.27 -5.77 -12.38
C ALA A 170 -9.76 -5.82 -12.72
N ARG A 171 -10.20 -4.98 -13.67
CA ARG A 171 -11.63 -4.77 -13.96
C ARG A 171 -12.33 -6.04 -14.39
N ASP A 172 -11.71 -6.83 -15.25
CA ASP A 172 -12.34 -8.01 -15.85
C ASP A 172 -12.57 -9.09 -14.79
N LEU A 173 -11.54 -9.35 -13.97
CA LEU A 173 -11.63 -10.37 -12.91
C LEU A 173 -12.51 -9.92 -11.75
N GLN A 174 -12.31 -8.71 -11.21
CA GLN A 174 -12.97 -8.27 -9.97
C GLN A 174 -14.44 -7.87 -10.16
N ARG A 175 -14.90 -7.74 -11.41
CA ARG A 175 -16.32 -7.49 -11.75
C ARG A 175 -17.01 -8.72 -12.32
N ALA A 176 -16.35 -9.87 -12.36
CA ALA A 176 -16.97 -11.10 -12.82
C ALA A 176 -18.22 -11.40 -11.98
N VAL A 177 -19.33 -11.72 -12.66
CA VAL A 177 -20.58 -12.12 -12.03
C VAL A 177 -20.57 -13.64 -11.91
N LEU A 178 -20.67 -14.14 -10.68
CA LEU A 178 -20.82 -15.57 -10.46
C LEU A 178 -22.24 -15.99 -10.85
N PRO A 179 -22.43 -17.18 -11.43
CA PRO A 179 -23.76 -17.74 -11.61
C PRO A 179 -24.47 -17.81 -10.26
N SER A 180 -25.56 -17.06 -10.13
CA SER A 180 -26.53 -17.27 -9.05
C SER A 180 -27.12 -18.68 -9.19
N ALA A 181 -27.36 -19.39 -8.09
CA ALA A 181 -28.16 -20.60 -8.15
C ALA A 181 -29.56 -20.24 -8.73
N PRO A 182 -30.28 -21.15 -9.40
CA PRO A 182 -31.64 -20.88 -9.85
C PRO A 182 -32.50 -20.47 -8.65
N GLY A 183 -32.88 -19.18 -8.57
CA GLY A 183 -33.64 -18.60 -7.45
C GLY A 183 -32.91 -17.53 -6.63
N ASP A 184 -31.59 -17.39 -6.77
CA ASP A 184 -30.84 -16.32 -6.11
C ASP A 184 -30.96 -15.02 -6.91
N ALA A 185 -31.62 -14.02 -6.33
CA ALA A 185 -31.60 -12.67 -6.89
C ALA A 185 -30.13 -12.19 -7.01
N PRO A 186 -29.75 -11.51 -8.11
CA PRO A 186 -28.41 -10.94 -8.20
C PRO A 186 -28.19 -10.02 -6.99
N PRO A 187 -27.00 -10.04 -6.37
CA PRO A 187 -26.73 -9.15 -5.25
C PRO A 187 -26.94 -7.69 -5.71
N PRO A 188 -27.51 -6.83 -4.87
CA PRO A 188 -27.66 -5.42 -5.21
C PRO A 188 -26.28 -4.83 -5.56
N PRO A 189 -26.19 -3.89 -6.51
CA PRO A 189 -24.93 -3.24 -6.82
C PRO A 189 -24.31 -2.72 -5.52
N PRO A 190 -22.97 -2.82 -5.34
CA PRO A 190 -22.33 -2.43 -4.09
C PRO A 190 -22.75 -1.00 -3.77
N ALA A 191 -23.35 -0.81 -2.59
CA ALA A 191 -23.69 0.51 -2.10
C ALA A 191 -22.41 1.35 -2.17
N ARG A 192 -22.46 2.50 -2.85
CA ARG A 192 -21.33 3.43 -2.83
C ARG A 192 -21.12 3.80 -1.36
N ALA A 193 -20.05 3.27 -0.75
CA ALA A 193 -19.69 3.61 0.61
C ALA A 193 -19.54 5.13 0.70
N ARG A 194 -20.51 5.79 1.33
CA ARG A 194 -20.37 7.19 1.73
C ARG A 194 -19.56 7.17 3.00
N TRP A 195 -18.30 7.61 2.90
CA TRP A 195 -17.50 7.87 4.09
C TRP A 195 -18.19 8.97 4.92
N PRO A 196 -18.53 8.74 6.20
CA PRO A 196 -19.06 9.79 7.06
C PRO A 196 -18.01 10.91 7.16
N GLY A 197 -18.33 12.09 6.63
CA GLY A 197 -17.43 13.26 6.63
C GLY A 197 -16.78 13.62 5.29
N ALA A 198 -16.96 12.84 4.22
CA ALA A 198 -16.50 13.24 2.89
C ALA A 198 -17.47 14.27 2.28
N SER A 199 -17.21 15.57 2.48
CA SER A 199 -17.89 16.62 1.72
C SER A 199 -17.47 16.55 0.25
N ARG A 200 -18.44 16.55 -0.66
CA ARG A 200 -18.22 16.57 -2.12
C ARG A 200 -17.95 17.96 -2.67
N THR A 201 -17.55 18.92 -1.84
CA THR A 201 -17.17 20.25 -2.31
C THR A 201 -15.81 20.14 -2.96
N ARG A 202 -15.81 19.83 -4.26
CA ARG A 202 -14.65 20.04 -5.13
C ARG A 202 -14.34 21.54 -5.06
N PRO A 203 -13.18 21.97 -4.55
CA PRO A 203 -12.83 23.38 -4.61
C PRO A 203 -12.84 23.82 -6.06
N SER A 204 -13.48 24.96 -6.34
CA SER A 204 -13.40 25.60 -7.65
C SER A 204 -11.92 25.81 -8.00
N PRO A 205 -11.50 25.55 -9.24
CA PRO A 205 -10.15 25.88 -9.66
C PRO A 205 -9.91 27.38 -9.43
N PRO A 206 -8.71 27.78 -8.98
CA PRO A 206 -8.38 29.19 -8.85
C PRO A 206 -8.54 29.87 -10.22
N THR A 207 -9.29 30.96 -10.25
CA THR A 207 -9.35 31.87 -11.40
C THR A 207 -7.94 32.31 -11.74
N ALA A 208 -7.47 31.97 -12.94
CA ALA A 208 -6.19 32.44 -13.44
C ALA A 208 -6.18 33.98 -13.43
N PRO A 209 -5.12 34.63 -12.91
CA PRO A 209 -4.98 36.08 -13.03
C PRO A 209 -4.93 36.46 -14.51
N GLY A 210 -5.70 37.49 -14.85
CA GLY A 210 -5.93 37.92 -16.22
C GLY A 210 -4.63 38.14 -16.99
N THR A 211 -4.40 37.31 -18.00
CA THR A 211 -3.40 37.56 -19.03
C THR A 211 -3.90 38.73 -19.87
N THR A 212 -3.40 39.92 -19.58
CA THR A 212 -3.47 41.05 -20.49
C THR A 212 -2.74 40.63 -21.78
N ARG A 213 -3.51 40.48 -22.85
CA ARG A 213 -2.98 40.18 -24.19
C ARG A 213 -2.14 41.38 -24.64
N PRO A 214 -0.83 41.26 -24.91
CA PRO A 214 -0.10 42.37 -25.49
C PRO A 214 -0.56 42.55 -26.94
N ALA A 215 -0.75 43.82 -27.32
CA ALA A 215 -1.12 44.22 -28.67
C ALA A 215 -0.12 43.67 -29.69
N THR A 216 -0.65 43.05 -30.74
CA THR A 216 0.10 42.63 -31.93
C THR A 216 0.78 43.83 -32.56
N ARG A 217 2.11 43.87 -32.50
CA ARG A 217 2.95 44.79 -33.26
C ARG A 217 3.26 44.15 -34.61
N ALA A 218 2.88 44.83 -35.69
CA ALA A 218 3.15 44.39 -37.06
C ALA A 218 4.67 44.27 -37.33
N PRO A 219 5.14 43.24 -38.03
CA PRO A 219 6.54 43.19 -38.47
C PRO A 219 6.71 44.01 -39.75
N SER A 220 7.53 45.06 -39.68
CA SER A 220 8.19 45.68 -40.81
C SER A 220 9.20 44.69 -41.40
N GLY A 221 9.16 44.50 -42.72
CA GLY A 221 9.85 43.41 -43.41
C GLY A 221 11.37 43.50 -43.47
N SER A 222 11.99 42.41 -43.92
CA SER A 222 12.73 42.37 -45.19
C SER A 222 13.19 40.96 -45.50
N SER A 223 12.93 40.58 -46.75
CA SER A 223 13.36 39.38 -47.49
C SER A 223 14.84 38.98 -47.33
N SER A 224 15.09 37.68 -47.14
CA SER A 224 15.93 36.87 -48.06
C SER A 224 15.98 35.39 -47.61
N ALA A 225 15.45 34.49 -48.43
CA ALA A 225 15.77 33.07 -48.43
C ALA A 225 16.99 32.81 -49.34
N PRO A 226 17.74 31.70 -49.14
CA PRO A 226 17.74 30.65 -50.19
C PRO A 226 17.86 29.22 -49.56
N PRO A 227 18.07 28.11 -50.31
CA PRO A 227 17.03 27.11 -50.49
C PRO A 227 17.33 25.75 -49.83
N SER A 228 16.25 24.97 -49.78
CA SER A 228 16.15 23.53 -49.56
C SER A 228 17.29 22.69 -50.17
N THR A 229 17.80 21.73 -49.40
CA THR A 229 18.19 20.41 -49.93
C THR A 229 17.85 19.30 -48.95
N ARG A 230 16.95 18.41 -49.37
CA ARG A 230 16.79 17.04 -48.86
C ARG A 230 17.20 16.10 -49.99
N PRO A 231 17.94 15.03 -49.70
CA PRO A 231 17.66 13.73 -50.32
C PRO A 231 17.64 12.63 -49.25
N THR A 232 16.52 11.90 -49.09
CA THR A 232 16.20 10.58 -49.68
C THR A 232 16.88 9.40 -49.00
N ARG A 233 16.03 8.42 -48.68
CA ARG A 233 16.30 7.07 -48.21
C ARG A 233 17.25 6.32 -49.16
N GLY A 234 18.06 5.44 -48.59
CA GLY A 234 18.72 4.33 -49.28
C GLY A 234 18.67 3.09 -48.39
N SER A 235 17.82 2.14 -48.75
CA SER A 235 17.80 0.76 -48.27
C SER A 235 18.91 -0.05 -48.95
N THR A 236 19.53 -1.00 -48.24
CA THR A 236 19.78 -2.40 -48.69
C THR A 236 20.50 -3.22 -47.62
N SER A 237 19.94 -4.40 -47.35
CA SER A 237 20.41 -5.57 -46.54
C SER A 237 21.73 -6.21 -47.05
N PRO A 238 22.08 -7.46 -46.66
CA PRO A 238 22.37 -8.04 -45.33
C PRO A 238 23.77 -8.72 -45.27
N ALA A 239 24.18 -9.14 -44.07
CA ALA A 239 24.95 -10.35 -43.80
C ALA A 239 24.59 -10.86 -42.40
#